data_AF-A0A1C7MKB4-F1
#
_entry.id   AF-A0A1C7MKB4-F1
#
_cell.length_a   1.000
_cell.length_b   1.000
_cell.length_c   1.000
_cell.angle_alpha   90.00
_cell.angle_beta   90.00
_cell.angle_gamma   90.00
#
_symmetry.space_group_name_H-M   'P 1'
#
loop_
_entity.id
_entity.type
_entity.pdbx_description
1 polymer ?
#
loop_
_entity_poly.entity_id
_entity_poly.type
_entity_poly.pdbx_seq_one_letter_code
_entity_poly.pdbx_strand_id
1 'polypeptide(L)'
;MLVRQQVLAFPAYLLFNVSGQKNYPKWTNHFDPNSILFRKHQRNAVIISNFGIITMCYFAQRACAIWGAAEVIKYYGIPWLCVSHWFIMITYLHHTDPELPHYRNPQWNFQRGAAATVDRNFLGWMGRFFLHDVAHFHVVHHFFPKNAVLPRT
;
A
#
# COMPACT_ATOMS: atom_id res chain seq x y z
N MET A 1 -16.24 -6.94 -1.86
CA MET A 1 -14.82 -7.35 -1.77
C MET A 1 -13.91 -6.15 -1.48
N LEU A 2 -14.16 -4.96 -2.05
CA LEU A 2 -13.39 -3.73 -1.80
C LEU A 2 -13.54 -3.13 -0.38
N VAL A 3 -14.75 -3.02 0.17
CA VAL A 3 -14.97 -2.40 1.50
C VAL A 3 -14.16 -3.08 2.62
N ARG A 4 -14.05 -4.42 2.57
CA ARG A 4 -13.21 -5.17 3.51
C ARG A 4 -11.73 -4.82 3.36
N GLN A 5 -11.27 -4.64 2.13
CA GLN A 5 -9.89 -4.24 1.87
C GLN A 5 -9.59 -2.81 2.34
N GLN A 6 -10.56 -1.92 2.18
CA GLN A 6 -10.46 -0.50 2.55
C GLN A 6 -10.23 -0.28 4.05
N VAL A 7 -10.78 -1.14 4.91
CA VAL A 7 -10.75 -0.93 6.36
C VAL A 7 -9.88 -1.97 7.09
N LEU A 8 -9.90 -3.22 6.63
CA LEU A 8 -9.34 -4.34 7.41
C LEU A 8 -8.09 -4.95 6.79
N ALA A 9 -7.93 -4.91 5.46
CA ALA A 9 -6.85 -5.65 4.82
C ALA A 9 -5.46 -5.13 5.21
N PHE A 10 -5.26 -3.82 5.25
CA PHE A 10 -3.94 -3.27 5.57
C PHE A 10 -3.51 -3.57 7.01
N PRO A 11 -4.32 -3.32 8.06
CA PRO A 11 -3.96 -3.72 9.43
C PRO A 11 -3.74 -5.23 9.56
N ALA A 12 -4.61 -6.05 8.96
CA ALA A 12 -4.49 -7.51 9.02
C ALA A 12 -3.22 -8.02 8.30
N TYR A 13 -2.83 -7.38 7.20
CA TYR A 13 -1.60 -7.68 6.48
C TYR A 13 -0.36 -7.36 7.32
N LEU A 14 -0.34 -6.19 7.99
CA LEU A 14 0.78 -5.82 8.85
C LEU A 14 0.93 -6.77 10.06
N LEU A 15 -0.18 -7.10 10.71
CA LEU A 15 -0.19 -7.90 11.94
C LEU A 15 -0.01 -9.41 11.70
N PHE A 16 -0.59 -9.95 10.63
CA PHE A 16 -0.69 -11.40 10.44
C PHE A 16 -0.38 -11.88 9.02
N ASN A 17 0.00 -10.98 8.10
CA ASN A 17 0.36 -11.32 6.73
C ASN A 17 -0.76 -12.11 5.99
N VAL A 18 -2.04 -11.76 6.22
CA VAL A 18 -3.25 -12.49 5.78
C VAL A 18 -3.36 -12.70 4.25
N SER A 19 -2.56 -11.99 3.45
CA SER A 19 -2.50 -12.11 1.98
C SER A 19 -1.09 -12.41 1.44
N GLY A 20 -0.13 -12.74 2.31
CA GLY A 20 1.23 -13.08 1.90
C GLY A 20 1.38 -14.51 1.36
N GLN A 21 2.62 -14.95 1.10
CA GLN A 21 2.85 -16.31 0.62
C GLN A 21 2.40 -17.35 1.65
N LYS A 22 1.64 -18.35 1.18
CA LYS A 22 1.04 -19.41 2.02
C LYS A 22 2.05 -20.32 2.74
N ASN A 23 3.31 -20.34 2.27
CA ASN A 23 4.37 -21.17 2.84
C ASN A 23 5.18 -20.43 3.93
N TYR A 24 4.84 -19.18 4.25
CA TYR A 24 5.52 -18.46 5.32
C TYR A 24 5.14 -19.02 6.70
N PRO A 25 6.07 -18.97 7.68
CA PRO A 25 5.78 -19.44 9.03
C PRO A 25 4.56 -18.74 9.63
N LYS A 26 3.85 -19.47 10.52
CA LYS A 26 2.79 -18.86 11.32
C LYS A 26 3.34 -17.66 12.11
N TRP A 27 2.50 -16.64 12.30
CA TRP A 27 2.84 -15.38 13.00
C TRP A 27 3.83 -14.47 12.26
N THR A 28 4.09 -14.71 10.98
CA THR A 28 4.78 -13.75 10.12
C THR A 28 4.05 -12.41 10.14
N ASN A 29 4.78 -11.34 10.49
CA ASN A 29 4.26 -9.99 10.61
C ASN A 29 5.33 -8.97 10.21
N HIS A 30 4.91 -7.71 10.02
CA HIS A 30 5.78 -6.63 9.53
C HIS A 30 6.56 -5.92 10.64
N PHE A 31 6.20 -6.15 11.90
CA PHE A 31 6.78 -5.48 13.05
C PHE A 31 8.00 -6.23 13.61
N ASP A 32 8.16 -7.52 13.32
CA ASP A 32 9.34 -8.29 13.70
C ASP A 32 10.54 -7.96 12.79
N PRO A 33 11.63 -7.37 13.33
CA PRO A 33 12.83 -7.05 12.55
C PRO A 33 13.54 -8.29 11.95
N ASN A 34 13.25 -9.48 12.46
CA ASN A 34 13.78 -10.74 11.97
C ASN A 34 12.77 -11.53 11.12
N SER A 35 11.64 -10.91 10.77
CA SER A 35 10.60 -11.53 9.93
C SER A 35 11.17 -11.98 8.58
N ILE A 36 10.66 -13.12 8.09
CA ILE A 36 11.01 -13.67 6.76
C ILE A 36 10.73 -12.71 5.60
N LEU A 37 9.89 -11.68 5.85
CA LEU A 37 9.55 -10.62 4.90
C LEU A 37 10.76 -9.76 4.52
N PHE A 38 11.77 -9.67 5.39
CA PHE A 38 12.85 -8.70 5.26
C PHE A 38 14.21 -9.35 5.06
N ARG A 39 15.08 -8.69 4.29
CA ARG A 39 16.49 -9.06 4.20
C ARG A 39 17.21 -8.62 5.48
N LYS A 40 18.28 -9.33 5.86
CA LYS A 40 19.06 -9.03 7.09
C LYS A 40 19.48 -7.56 7.24
N HIS A 41 19.85 -6.90 6.13
CA HIS A 41 20.26 -5.49 6.16
C HIS A 41 19.10 -4.50 6.37
N GLN A 42 17.84 -4.91 6.17
CA GLN A 42 16.66 -4.07 6.38
C GLN A 42 16.19 -4.07 7.84
N ARG A 43 16.77 -4.91 8.70
CA ARG A 43 16.42 -5.05 10.12
C ARG A 43 16.34 -3.71 10.86
N ASN A 44 17.35 -2.85 10.67
CA ASN A 44 17.39 -1.55 11.33
C ASN A 44 16.30 -0.60 10.80
N ALA A 45 15.94 -0.70 9.52
CA ALA A 45 14.84 0.08 8.95
C ALA A 45 13.49 -0.32 9.56
N VAL A 46 13.27 -1.61 9.83
CA VAL A 46 12.07 -2.09 10.53
C VAL A 46 12.00 -1.53 11.96
N ILE A 47 13.11 -1.57 12.70
CA ILE A 47 13.17 -1.02 14.06
C ILE A 47 12.86 0.48 14.06
N ILE A 48 13.46 1.25 13.17
CA ILE A 48 13.21 2.71 13.05
C ILE A 48 11.75 2.96 12.66
N SER A 49 11.19 2.17 11.75
CA SER A 49 9.78 2.27 11.37
C SER A 49 8.85 2.01 12.56
N ASN A 50 9.12 0.99 13.39
CA ASN A 50 8.35 0.72 14.59
C ASN A 50 8.39 1.91 15.57
N PHE A 51 9.57 2.50 15.80
CA PHE A 51 9.69 3.70 16.62
C PHE A 51 8.90 4.88 16.03
N GLY A 52 8.93 5.05 14.70
CA GLY A 52 8.13 6.05 14.01
C GLY A 52 6.63 5.89 14.25
N ILE A 53 6.11 4.66 14.18
CA ILE A 53 4.71 4.36 14.45
C ILE A 53 4.35 4.68 15.91
N ILE A 54 5.16 4.23 16.88
CA ILE A 54 4.95 4.53 18.31
C ILE A 54 4.94 6.04 18.55
N THR A 55 5.86 6.77 17.92
CA THR A 55 5.98 8.23 18.04
C THR A 55 4.74 8.94 17.48
N MET A 56 4.24 8.50 16.32
CA MET A 56 3.02 9.06 15.73
C MET A 56 1.79 8.76 16.59
N CYS A 57 1.67 7.57 17.16
CA CYS A 57 0.61 7.24 18.12
C CYS A 57 0.65 8.15 19.34
N TYR A 58 1.84 8.40 19.88
CA TYR A 58 2.02 9.36 20.98
C TYR A 58 1.59 10.78 20.59
N PHE A 59 2.02 11.29 19.43
CA PHE A 59 1.59 12.61 18.98
C PHE A 59 0.08 12.72 18.75
N ALA A 60 -0.54 11.69 18.17
CA ALA A 60 -1.99 11.65 18.01
C ALA A 60 -2.70 11.66 19.38
N GLN A 61 -2.21 10.88 20.35
CA GLN A 61 -2.74 10.87 21.71
C GLN A 61 -2.61 12.25 22.39
N ARG A 62 -1.44 12.89 22.28
CA ARG A 62 -1.20 14.23 22.84
C ARG A 62 -2.08 15.28 22.17
N ALA A 63 -2.25 15.22 20.84
CA ALA A 63 -3.15 16.09 20.10
C ALA A 63 -4.60 15.94 20.59
N CYS A 64 -5.08 14.70 20.78
CA CYS A 64 -6.40 14.44 21.32
C CYS A 64 -6.57 15.00 22.74
N ALA A 65 -5.52 14.93 23.58
CA ALA A 65 -5.56 15.47 24.94
C ALA A 65 -5.60 17.01 24.99
N ILE A 66 -5.00 17.69 24.00
CA ILE A 66 -4.93 19.16 23.95
C ILE A 66 -6.16 19.76 23.25
N TRP A 67 -6.55 19.20 22.11
CA TRP A 67 -7.58 19.77 21.22
C TRP A 67 -8.90 18.98 21.21
N GLY A 68 -8.94 17.82 21.85
CA GLY A 68 -10.08 16.92 21.82
C GLY A 68 -10.06 15.96 20.63
N ALA A 69 -10.57 14.75 20.83
CA ALA A 69 -10.59 13.71 19.81
C ALA A 69 -11.39 14.10 18.56
N ALA A 70 -12.49 14.85 18.72
CA ALA A 70 -13.34 15.26 17.60
C ALA A 70 -12.58 16.16 16.60
N GLU A 71 -11.77 17.11 17.08
CA GLU A 71 -10.98 17.99 16.22
C GLU A 71 -9.85 17.22 15.52
N VAL A 72 -9.19 16.31 16.22
CA VAL A 72 -8.15 15.45 15.62
C VAL A 72 -8.75 14.52 14.56
N ILE A 73 -9.91 13.91 14.82
CA ILE A 73 -10.60 13.08 13.82
C ILE A 73 -10.97 13.92 12.60
N LYS A 74 -11.51 15.13 12.79
CA LYS A 74 -11.95 16.00 11.69
C LYS A 74 -10.80 16.43 10.79
N TYR A 75 -9.68 16.88 11.37
CA TYR A 75 -8.57 17.47 10.61
C TYR A 75 -7.44 16.50 10.26
N TYR A 76 -7.33 15.37 10.94
CA TYR A 76 -6.29 14.38 10.68
C TYR A 76 -6.89 13.02 10.30
N GLY A 77 -7.83 12.50 11.10
CA GLY A 77 -8.41 11.18 10.89
C GLY A 77 -9.15 11.04 9.56
N ILE A 78 -10.09 11.94 9.26
CA ILE A 78 -10.88 11.92 8.02
C ILE A 78 -9.97 12.10 6.80
N PRO A 79 -9.09 13.12 6.72
CA PRO A 79 -8.15 13.25 5.61
C PRO A 79 -7.26 12.01 5.42
N TRP A 80 -6.75 11.43 6.51
CA TRP A 80 -5.96 10.21 6.45
C TRP A 80 -6.75 9.04 5.85
N LEU A 81 -8.01 8.82 6.28
CA LEU A 81 -8.89 7.81 5.71
C LEU A 81 -9.18 8.06 4.23
N CYS A 82 -9.40 9.32 3.81
CA CYS A 82 -9.60 9.66 2.41
C CYS A 82 -8.37 9.34 1.56
N VAL A 83 -7.15 9.65 2.04
CA VAL A 83 -5.91 9.29 1.34
C VAL A 83 -5.75 7.77 1.27
N SER A 84 -5.93 7.06 2.38
CA SER A 84 -5.90 5.59 2.41
C SER A 84 -6.92 4.99 1.44
N HIS A 85 -8.10 5.59 1.34
CA HIS A 85 -9.15 5.15 0.42
C HIS A 85 -8.68 5.14 -1.04
N TRP A 86 -8.10 6.26 -1.50
CA TRP A 86 -7.59 6.38 -2.85
C TRP A 86 -6.49 5.34 -3.12
N PHE A 87 -5.51 5.20 -2.22
CA PHE A 87 -4.43 4.23 -2.39
C PHE A 87 -4.93 2.78 -2.51
N ILE A 88 -5.83 2.36 -1.62
CA ILE A 88 -6.37 1.00 -1.62
C ILE A 88 -7.26 0.77 -2.83
N MET A 89 -8.08 1.76 -3.21
CA MET A 89 -8.97 1.61 -4.36
C MET A 89 -8.18 1.48 -5.66
N ILE A 90 -7.20 2.36 -5.87
CA ILE A 90 -6.36 2.38 -7.07
C ILE A 90 -5.64 1.04 -7.22
N THR A 91 -4.93 0.62 -6.17
CA THR A 91 -4.20 -0.66 -6.20
C THR A 91 -5.12 -1.86 -6.40
N TYR A 92 -6.32 -1.86 -5.80
CA TYR A 92 -7.30 -2.91 -6.07
C TYR A 92 -7.70 -2.94 -7.54
N LEU A 93 -8.09 -1.80 -8.12
CA LEU A 93 -8.53 -1.72 -9.51
C LEU A 93 -7.43 -2.13 -10.48
N HIS A 94 -6.17 -1.81 -10.18
CA HIS A 94 -5.01 -2.17 -10.98
C HIS A 94 -4.70 -3.67 -10.99
N HIS A 95 -5.03 -4.40 -9.92
CA HIS A 95 -4.56 -5.77 -9.70
C HIS A 95 -5.67 -6.82 -9.66
N THR A 96 -6.94 -6.44 -9.86
CA THR A 96 -8.08 -7.37 -9.76
C THR A 96 -9.01 -7.35 -10.97
N ASP A 97 -8.52 -6.87 -12.12
CA ASP A 97 -9.26 -7.01 -13.38
C ASP A 97 -9.49 -8.50 -13.73
N PRO A 98 -10.69 -8.89 -14.20
CA PRO A 98 -10.96 -10.26 -14.65
C PRO A 98 -10.06 -10.75 -15.79
N GLU A 99 -9.58 -9.85 -16.64
CA GLU A 99 -8.71 -10.19 -17.78
C GLU A 99 -7.25 -10.38 -17.37
N LEU A 100 -6.86 -10.03 -16.12
CA LEU A 100 -5.49 -10.16 -15.68
C LEU A 100 -5.08 -11.62 -15.45
N PRO A 101 -3.98 -12.06 -16.07
CA PRO A 101 -3.52 -13.43 -15.95
C PRO A 101 -2.94 -13.71 -14.56
N HIS A 102 -3.32 -14.85 -13.99
CA HIS A 102 -2.72 -15.38 -12.77
C HIS A 102 -1.80 -16.55 -13.12
N TYR A 103 -0.50 -16.30 -13.19
CA TYR A 103 0.49 -17.30 -13.58
C TYR A 103 0.78 -18.28 -12.43
N ARG A 104 0.86 -19.59 -12.76
CA ARG A 104 1.42 -20.59 -11.85
C ARG A 104 2.96 -20.51 -11.89
N ASN A 105 3.61 -21.07 -10.87
CA ASN A 105 5.07 -20.99 -10.70
C ASN A 105 5.89 -21.28 -11.98
N PRO A 106 5.60 -22.33 -12.78
CA PRO A 106 6.39 -22.62 -13.99
C PRO A 106 6.26 -21.57 -15.10
N GLN A 107 5.14 -20.85 -15.15
CA GLN A 107 4.85 -19.83 -16.15
C GLN A 107 5.21 -18.41 -15.68
N TRP A 108 5.51 -18.25 -14.39
CA TRP A 108 5.82 -16.96 -13.80
C TRP A 108 7.28 -16.58 -14.08
N ASN A 109 7.47 -15.36 -14.55
CA ASN A 109 8.75 -14.67 -14.56
C ASN A 109 8.51 -13.19 -14.23
N PHE A 110 9.58 -12.43 -14.02
CA PHE A 110 9.47 -11.03 -13.63
C PHE A 110 8.65 -10.22 -14.64
N GLN A 111 8.89 -10.37 -15.94
CA GLN A 111 8.21 -9.59 -16.99
C GLN A 111 6.71 -9.86 -17.02
N ARG A 112 6.31 -11.14 -16.90
CA ARG A 112 4.90 -11.55 -16.83
C ARG A 112 4.25 -11.09 -15.54
N GLY A 113 4.96 -11.16 -14.41
CA GLY A 113 4.48 -10.64 -13.13
C GLY A 113 4.27 -9.13 -13.16
N ALA A 114 5.23 -8.37 -13.72
CA ALA A 114 5.14 -6.91 -13.87
C ALA A 114 4.00 -6.49 -14.82
N ALA A 115 3.75 -7.27 -15.86
CA ALA A 115 2.62 -7.07 -16.78
C ALA A 115 1.26 -7.54 -16.22
N ALA A 116 1.21 -8.24 -15.07
CA ALA A 116 -0.03 -8.71 -14.45
C ALA A 116 -0.72 -7.58 -13.64
N THR A 117 -0.86 -6.43 -14.28
CA THR A 117 -1.58 -5.27 -13.80
C THR A 117 -2.08 -4.45 -14.98
N VAL A 118 -2.99 -3.52 -14.75
CA VAL A 118 -3.64 -2.75 -15.83
C VAL A 118 -3.72 -1.28 -15.46
N ASP A 119 -3.60 -0.40 -16.44
CA ASP A 119 -3.83 1.03 -16.26
C ASP A 119 -5.34 1.32 -16.13
N ARG A 120 -5.67 2.29 -15.28
CA ARG A 120 -7.04 2.72 -14.99
C ARG A 120 -7.15 4.22 -15.19
N ASN A 121 -7.58 4.62 -16.39
CA ASN A 121 -7.92 6.00 -16.70
C ASN A 121 -9.31 6.36 -16.16
N PHE A 122 -9.47 6.30 -14.84
CA PHE A 122 -10.67 6.82 -14.17
C PHE A 122 -10.42 8.28 -13.78
N LEU A 123 -11.47 9.11 -13.87
CA LEU A 123 -11.44 10.57 -13.63
C LEU A 123 -10.68 11.41 -14.68
N GLY A 124 -10.22 10.82 -15.79
CA GLY A 124 -9.61 11.57 -16.89
C GLY A 124 -8.49 12.51 -16.44
N TRP A 125 -8.56 13.79 -16.85
CA TRP A 125 -7.55 14.80 -16.49
C TRP A 125 -7.43 15.03 -14.98
N MET A 126 -8.53 14.91 -14.23
CA MET A 126 -8.50 15.06 -12.77
C MET A 126 -7.67 13.93 -12.15
N GLY A 127 -7.81 12.71 -12.65
CA GLY A 127 -7.00 11.57 -12.21
C GLY A 127 -5.51 11.78 -12.49
N ARG A 128 -5.16 12.33 -13.66
CA ARG A 128 -3.78 12.70 -13.97
C ARG A 128 -3.21 13.73 -13.00
N PHE A 129 -3.99 14.76 -12.70
CA PHE A 129 -3.57 15.85 -11.82
C PHE A 129 -3.50 15.44 -10.34
N PHE A 130 -4.61 14.96 -9.77
CA PHE A 130 -4.73 14.69 -8.33
C PHE A 130 -4.10 13.36 -7.91
N LEU A 131 -4.00 12.38 -8.82
CA LEU A 131 -3.39 11.08 -8.54
C LEU A 131 -1.98 10.96 -9.14
N HIS A 132 -1.41 12.06 -9.63
CA HIS A 132 -0.05 12.12 -10.16
C HIS A 132 0.25 11.02 -11.20
N ASP A 133 -0.69 10.83 -12.13
CA ASP A 133 -0.65 9.80 -13.17
C ASP A 133 -0.51 8.34 -12.67
N VAL A 134 -0.57 8.07 -11.37
CA VAL A 134 -0.39 6.72 -10.80
C VAL A 134 -1.41 5.74 -11.35
N ALA A 135 -2.63 6.22 -11.63
CA ALA A 135 -3.68 5.40 -12.19
C ALA A 135 -3.47 5.10 -13.69
N HIS A 136 -2.78 6.00 -14.40
CA HIS A 136 -2.64 6.00 -15.87
C HIS A 136 -1.39 5.27 -16.37
N PHE A 137 -0.36 5.15 -15.54
CA PHE A 137 0.94 4.59 -15.91
C PHE A 137 1.42 3.56 -14.88
N HIS A 138 0.50 2.75 -14.36
CA HIS A 138 0.79 1.75 -13.34
C HIS A 138 1.53 0.55 -13.91
N VAL A 139 1.20 0.10 -15.13
CA VAL A 139 1.91 -1.04 -15.75
C VAL A 139 3.39 -0.70 -15.92
N VAL A 140 3.70 0.46 -16.49
CA VAL A 140 5.09 0.89 -16.69
C VAL A 140 5.81 1.13 -15.36
N HIS A 141 5.10 1.56 -14.31
CA HIS A 141 5.66 1.66 -12.96
C HIS A 141 6.19 0.31 -12.44
N HIS A 142 5.52 -0.81 -12.72
CA HIS A 142 6.00 -2.15 -12.33
C HIS A 142 7.28 -2.57 -13.07
N PHE A 143 7.48 -2.11 -14.30
CA PHE A 143 8.73 -2.33 -15.04
C PHE A 143 9.86 -1.41 -14.60
N PHE A 144 9.53 -0.15 -14.26
CA PHE A 144 10.50 0.89 -13.94
C PHE A 144 10.15 1.63 -12.63
N PRO A 145 10.22 0.93 -11.47
CA PRO A 145 9.77 1.49 -10.18
C PRO A 145 10.61 2.69 -9.70
N LYS A 146 11.78 2.93 -10.32
CA LYS A 146 12.67 4.07 -10.03
C LYS A 146 12.50 5.28 -10.96
N ASN A 147 11.77 5.13 -12.08
CA ASN A 147 11.66 6.16 -13.13
C ASN A 147 10.20 6.65 -13.32
N ALA A 148 9.37 6.60 -12.28
CA ALA A 148 7.93 6.83 -12.38
C ALA A 148 7.51 8.27 -12.73
N VAL A 149 8.46 9.18 -12.98
CA VAL A 149 8.20 10.52 -13.52
C VAL A 149 8.77 10.57 -14.93
N LEU A 150 7.98 10.18 -15.93
CA LEU A 150 8.33 10.46 -17.32
C LEU A 150 8.31 12.00 -17.51
N PRO A 151 9.25 12.56 -18.28
CA PRO A 151 9.20 13.98 -18.61
C PRO A 151 7.86 14.27 -19.29
N ARG A 152 7.12 15.25 -18.78
CA ARG A 152 5.95 15.79 -19.49
C ARG A 152 6.48 16.46 -20.76
N THR A 153 6.35 15.78 -21.90
CA THR A 153 6.51 16.38 -23.23
C THR A 153 5.26 17.18 -23.57
#